data_AF-A0AAV6GSX0-F1
#
_entry.id   AF-A0AAV6GSX0-F1
#
_cell.length_a   1.000
_cell.length_b   1.000
_cell.length_c   1.000
_cell.angle_alpha   90.00
_cell.angle_beta   90.00
_cell.angle_gamma   90.00
#
_symmetry.space_group_name_H-M   'P 1'
#
loop_
_entity.id
_entity.type
_entity.pdbx_description
1 polymer ?
#
loop_
_entity_poly.entity_id
_entity_poly.type
_entity_poly.pdbx_seq_one_letter_code
_entity_poly.pdbx_strand_id
1 'polypeptide(L)'
;MFVSCCRKAQISNCDLSEDSCVMVASALQHPHSALRELDMSGNNLGTSGVEQLCSGLKSPNCKLEILRLSQCKLRNTSCLNLNSALGSDHSRLRELDVSNNFLEESEVKLLTKRVEDPKCKLEVLKSEPTQESYPSSLEPIFPVLEYSSPYHYSSPIKKSPRVSFGGVSAEKEFENISDSCAVPEVFTPECCPYNERRSYRFTCSSEGLFQCWYTGLVFKMETAGEVQYRTEPWNCVQLVDGYVPAGPLFNIKCPQGTLSQLHFPHCELFSGKGCLSVIHISDSTKSEMLDPHEITDIHVVLNISGCSEYGLIKKEYTPIHGLVLLFLQQSTLNVLLLPKNVDISEVTEKRRERIEPEKEKYVETTSNCVLVPEEKYCLTCDPKHVIDPETATFVDYDYNKNYIPTFQVELCECVKVMMVLKENDKEEPVWQRTVKLAALQTERNQSDSNPSSSYTPLGQKFLQKHKADLERRLTILGNLLTQLEKRKALTGEERELLNSKPTRQEKNHVLLTMLQNRGGKAQEIFYQTLKKLDPLLVEDLEKPNESEAESESEFTEQVQ
;
A
#
# COMPACT_ATOMS: atom_id res chain seq x y z
N MET A 1 -6.35 9.21 -3.55
CA MET A 1 -7.43 9.31 -2.54
C MET A 1 -7.02 8.93 -1.10
N PHE A 2 -5.94 8.17 -0.87
CA PHE A 2 -5.63 7.58 0.44
C PHE A 2 -5.01 8.50 1.52
N VAL A 3 -4.69 9.76 1.22
CA VAL A 3 -3.92 10.63 2.13
C VAL A 3 -4.80 11.70 2.82
N SER A 4 -6.01 11.96 2.32
CA SER A 4 -6.85 13.10 2.77
C SER A 4 -7.49 12.93 4.16
N CYS A 5 -7.72 11.70 4.63
CA CYS A 5 -8.39 11.44 5.91
C CYS A 5 -7.43 11.27 7.10
N CYS A 6 -6.12 11.24 6.86
CA CYS A 6 -5.11 10.97 7.88
C CYS A 6 -4.40 12.26 8.30
N ARG A 7 -4.00 12.37 9.58
CA ARG A 7 -3.13 13.48 10.04
C ARG A 7 -1.67 13.27 9.66
N LYS A 8 -1.24 12.02 9.56
CA LYS A 8 0.12 11.63 9.19
C LYS A 8 0.05 10.56 8.11
N ALA A 9 0.87 10.67 7.07
CA ALA A 9 1.00 9.67 6.04
C ALA A 9 2.48 9.37 5.80
N GLN A 10 2.83 8.08 5.87
CA GLN A 10 4.16 7.57 5.56
C GLN A 10 4.04 6.66 4.34
N ILE A 11 4.48 7.19 3.20
CA ILE A 11 4.47 6.52 1.90
C ILE A 11 5.88 6.52 1.30
N SER A 12 6.88 6.37 2.18
CA SER A 12 8.31 6.28 1.83
C SER A 12 8.66 4.92 1.22
N ASN A 13 9.50 4.89 0.17
CA ASN A 13 9.94 3.68 -0.55
C ASN A 13 8.78 2.85 -1.14
N CYS A 14 7.74 3.53 -1.59
CA CYS A 14 6.52 2.94 -2.18
C CYS A 14 6.54 2.95 -3.72
N ASP A 15 7.69 3.16 -4.35
CA ASP A 15 7.88 3.30 -5.81
C ASP A 15 6.89 4.27 -6.46
N LEU A 16 6.60 5.38 -5.77
CA LEU A 16 5.72 6.42 -6.28
C LEU A 16 6.34 7.07 -7.53
N SER A 17 5.52 7.24 -8.57
CA SER A 17 5.86 7.92 -9.81
C SER A 17 5.42 9.39 -9.81
N GLU A 18 5.78 10.12 -10.86
CA GLU A 18 5.32 11.49 -11.13
C GLU A 18 3.78 11.58 -11.08
N ASP A 19 3.06 10.61 -11.68
CA ASP A 19 1.59 10.56 -11.68
C ASP A 19 0.97 10.39 -10.29
N SER A 20 1.68 9.69 -9.40
CA SER A 20 1.24 9.51 -8.02
C SER A 20 1.22 10.85 -7.26
N CYS A 21 2.06 11.80 -7.66
CA CYS A 21 2.11 13.14 -7.06
C CYS A 21 0.89 13.98 -7.39
N VAL A 22 0.22 13.75 -8.53
CA VAL A 22 -1.06 14.42 -8.86
C VAL A 22 -2.14 14.06 -7.82
N MET A 23 -2.17 12.78 -7.42
CA MET A 23 -3.13 12.30 -6.43
C MET A 23 -2.85 12.84 -5.03
N VAL A 24 -1.57 12.96 -4.66
CA VAL A 24 -1.16 13.57 -3.38
C VAL A 24 -1.46 15.07 -3.38
N ALA A 25 -1.16 15.76 -4.48
CA ALA A 25 -1.47 17.18 -4.65
C ALA A 25 -2.97 17.44 -4.51
N SER A 26 -3.82 16.63 -5.16
CA SER A 26 -5.28 16.72 -5.01
C SER A 26 -5.72 16.53 -3.54
N ALA A 27 -5.12 15.58 -2.82
CA ALA A 27 -5.40 15.37 -1.41
C ALA A 27 -4.96 16.55 -0.51
N LEU A 28 -3.88 17.26 -0.85
CA LEU A 28 -3.45 18.47 -0.15
C LEU A 28 -4.38 19.67 -0.42
N GLN A 29 -4.99 19.72 -1.60
CA GLN A 29 -5.92 20.79 -2.01
C GLN A 29 -7.33 20.59 -1.44
N HIS A 30 -7.65 19.39 -0.96
CA HIS A 30 -8.99 19.06 -0.49
C HIS A 30 -9.35 19.83 0.81
N PRO A 31 -10.51 20.52 0.89
CA PRO A 31 -10.89 21.36 2.05
C PRO A 31 -10.88 20.61 3.39
N HIS A 32 -11.31 19.35 3.33
CA HIS A 32 -11.41 18.46 4.50
C HIS A 32 -10.13 17.68 4.80
N SER A 33 -9.02 17.96 4.08
CA SER A 33 -7.75 17.29 4.35
C SER A 33 -7.32 17.52 5.81
N ALA A 34 -7.06 16.43 6.52
CA ALA A 34 -6.54 16.46 7.89
C ALA A 34 -5.01 16.38 7.93
N LEU A 35 -4.36 16.20 6.78
CA LEU A 35 -2.93 15.91 6.68
C LEU A 35 -2.07 17.04 7.23
N ARG A 36 -1.16 16.67 8.14
CA ARG A 36 -0.16 17.53 8.79
C ARG A 36 1.25 17.05 8.51
N GLU A 37 1.45 15.74 8.40
CA GLU A 37 2.77 15.16 8.16
C GLU A 37 2.73 14.20 6.97
N LEU A 38 3.66 14.37 6.05
CA LEU A 38 3.77 13.57 4.85
C LEU A 38 5.23 13.18 4.62
N ASP A 39 5.50 11.88 4.64
CA ASP A 39 6.80 11.31 4.31
C ASP A 39 6.69 10.54 2.99
N MET A 40 7.36 11.04 1.96
CA MET A 40 7.48 10.43 0.63
C MET A 40 8.92 10.05 0.31
N SER A 41 9.79 9.92 1.31
CA SER A 41 11.22 9.67 1.11
C SER A 41 11.50 8.36 0.36
N GLY A 42 12.54 8.28 -0.46
CA GLY A 42 12.96 7.06 -1.16
C GLY A 42 12.09 6.70 -2.36
N ASN A 43 11.33 7.65 -2.91
CA ASN A 43 10.51 7.46 -4.12
C ASN A 43 11.04 8.27 -5.30
N ASN A 44 11.01 7.73 -6.52
CA ASN A 44 11.46 8.45 -7.71
C ASN A 44 10.41 9.44 -8.24
N LEU A 45 10.21 10.55 -7.53
CA LEU A 45 9.17 11.53 -7.85
C LEU A 45 9.51 12.43 -9.04
N GLY A 46 10.79 12.47 -9.46
CA GLY A 46 11.25 13.31 -10.56
C GLY A 46 10.99 14.81 -10.35
N THR A 47 11.16 15.60 -11.41
CA THR A 47 10.90 17.05 -11.34
C THR A 47 9.40 17.36 -11.45
N SER A 48 8.70 16.67 -12.35
CA SER A 48 7.29 16.98 -12.63
C SER A 48 6.39 16.56 -11.45
N GLY A 49 6.71 15.45 -10.78
CA GLY A 49 5.98 15.03 -9.59
C GLY A 49 6.09 16.05 -8.45
N VAL A 50 7.27 16.62 -8.26
CA VAL A 50 7.50 17.68 -7.24
C VAL A 50 6.78 18.97 -7.61
N GLU A 51 6.74 19.32 -8.89
CA GLU A 51 5.96 20.45 -9.38
C GLU A 51 4.46 20.28 -9.06
N GLN A 52 3.91 19.08 -9.33
CA GLN A 52 2.53 18.75 -8.98
C GLN A 52 2.32 18.83 -7.47
N LEU A 53 3.22 18.27 -6.66
CA LEU A 53 3.15 18.36 -5.20
C LEU A 53 3.15 19.82 -4.72
N CYS A 54 4.00 20.67 -5.32
CA CYS A 54 4.08 22.09 -5.00
C CYS A 54 2.80 22.86 -5.36
N SER A 55 2.06 22.44 -6.39
CA SER A 55 0.73 22.99 -6.67
C SER A 55 -0.23 22.76 -5.50
N GLY A 56 -0.16 21.59 -4.87
CA GLY A 56 -0.94 21.27 -3.68
C GLY A 56 -0.53 22.06 -2.44
N LEU A 57 0.77 22.24 -2.22
CA LEU A 57 1.31 23.04 -1.11
C LEU A 57 0.93 24.52 -1.17
N LYS A 58 0.71 25.06 -2.38
CA LYS A 58 0.29 26.45 -2.59
C LYS A 58 -1.19 26.68 -2.31
N SER A 59 -1.98 25.63 -2.13
CA SER A 59 -3.43 25.73 -1.95
C SER A 59 -3.81 26.31 -0.58
N PRO A 60 -4.85 27.16 -0.50
CA PRO A 60 -5.36 27.69 0.77
C PRO A 60 -5.89 26.61 1.72
N ASN A 61 -6.25 25.45 1.19
CA ASN A 61 -6.75 24.31 1.97
C ASN A 61 -5.63 23.43 2.53
N CYS A 62 -4.39 23.63 2.10
CA CYS A 62 -3.25 22.84 2.55
C CYS A 62 -2.95 23.14 4.02
N LYS A 63 -2.92 22.10 4.84
CA LYS A 63 -2.61 22.18 6.26
C LYS A 63 -1.31 21.46 6.62
N LEU A 64 -0.52 21.08 5.62
CA LEU A 64 0.70 20.29 5.82
C LEU A 64 1.77 21.11 6.54
N GLU A 65 2.32 20.54 7.61
CA GLU A 65 3.34 21.14 8.49
C GLU A 65 4.70 20.45 8.32
N ILE A 66 4.74 19.15 8.00
CA ILE A 66 5.97 18.37 7.81
C ILE A 66 5.93 17.68 6.46
N LEU A 67 6.97 17.89 5.65
CA LEU A 67 7.18 17.20 4.37
C LEU A 67 8.58 16.60 4.31
N ARG A 68 8.68 15.29 4.05
CA ARG A 68 9.95 14.60 3.82
C ARG A 68 10.01 14.03 2.40
N LEU A 69 11.05 14.43 1.67
CA LEU A 69 11.38 14.09 0.28
C LEU A 69 12.82 13.59 0.18
N SER A 70 13.35 12.96 1.23
CA SER A 70 14.72 12.46 1.22
C SER A 70 14.88 11.35 0.18
N GLN A 71 15.99 11.26 -0.56
CA GLN A 71 16.20 10.22 -1.60
C GLN A 71 15.11 10.16 -2.69
N CYS A 72 14.60 11.32 -3.12
CA CYS A 72 13.54 11.41 -4.14
C CYS A 72 14.00 11.71 -5.58
N LYS A 73 15.31 11.73 -5.83
CA LYS A 73 15.94 12.13 -7.11
C LYS A 73 15.54 13.55 -7.56
N LEU A 74 15.43 14.48 -6.61
CA LEU A 74 15.18 15.90 -6.90
C LEU A 74 16.32 16.48 -7.75
N ARG A 75 15.98 17.38 -8.67
CA ARG A 75 16.90 18.14 -9.53
C ARG A 75 16.68 19.65 -9.35
N ASN A 76 17.51 20.47 -9.99
CA ASN A 76 17.59 21.93 -9.86
C ASN A 76 16.22 22.63 -9.93
N THR A 77 15.39 22.23 -10.90
CA THR A 77 14.01 22.71 -11.12
C THR A 77 13.04 22.38 -9.99
N SER A 78 13.28 21.28 -9.27
CA SER A 78 12.48 20.88 -8.10
C SER A 78 12.65 21.86 -6.94
N CYS A 79 13.87 22.38 -6.73
CA CYS A 79 14.15 23.37 -5.69
C CYS A 79 13.54 24.75 -6.00
N LEU A 80 13.44 25.13 -7.28
CA LEU A 80 12.72 26.34 -7.68
C LEU A 80 11.22 26.25 -7.34
N ASN A 81 10.62 25.09 -7.61
CA ASN A 81 9.22 24.83 -7.28
C ASN A 81 8.96 24.83 -5.76
N LEU A 82 9.83 24.18 -4.99
CA LEU A 82 9.76 24.17 -3.53
C LEU A 82 9.95 25.58 -2.95
N ASN A 83 10.92 26.35 -3.43
CA ASN A 83 11.13 27.75 -3.04
C ASN A 83 9.88 28.61 -3.32
N SER A 84 9.21 28.38 -4.45
CA SER A 84 7.97 29.06 -4.80
C SER A 84 6.80 28.63 -3.89
N ALA A 85 6.70 27.35 -3.52
CA ALA A 85 5.68 26.86 -2.60
C ALA A 85 5.87 27.40 -1.17
N LEU A 86 7.12 27.42 -0.68
CA LEU A 86 7.47 27.97 0.63
C LEU A 86 7.21 29.48 0.75
N GLY A 87 7.28 30.21 -0.36
CA GLY A 87 6.97 31.64 -0.42
C GLY A 87 5.47 31.97 -0.56
N SER A 88 4.60 30.97 -0.69
CA SER A 88 3.15 31.19 -0.76
C SER A 88 2.58 31.57 0.61
N ASP A 89 1.69 32.55 0.67
CA ASP A 89 1.01 32.98 1.90
C ASP A 89 0.21 31.83 2.57
N HIS A 90 -0.18 30.84 1.77
CA HIS A 90 -0.93 29.66 2.20
C HIS A 90 -0.05 28.54 2.75
N SER A 91 1.28 28.61 2.58
CA SER A 91 2.18 27.60 3.11
C SER A 91 2.10 27.53 4.63
N ARG A 92 2.01 26.30 5.15
CA ARG A 92 2.00 25.97 6.58
C ARG A 92 3.19 25.11 7.00
N LEU A 93 4.09 24.83 6.07
CA LEU A 93 5.26 23.98 6.28
C LEU A 93 6.20 24.58 7.33
N ARG A 94 6.55 23.75 8.32
CA ARG A 94 7.52 24.00 9.40
C ARG A 94 8.76 23.14 9.25
N GLU A 95 8.64 21.89 8.80
CA GLU A 95 9.78 21.00 8.53
C GLU A 95 9.77 20.54 7.07
N LEU A 96 10.91 20.72 6.39
CA LEU A 96 11.17 20.22 5.06
C LEU A 96 12.48 19.42 5.05
N ASP A 97 12.39 18.16 4.67
CA ASP A 97 13.56 17.31 4.45
C ASP A 97 13.73 17.01 2.96
N VAL A 98 14.81 17.52 2.36
CA VAL A 98 15.23 17.26 0.98
C VAL A 98 16.62 16.63 0.94
N SER A 99 17.09 16.06 2.05
CA SER A 99 18.39 15.39 2.15
C SER A 99 18.55 14.23 1.16
N ASN A 100 19.79 13.82 0.91
CA ASN A 100 20.11 12.69 0.04
C ASN A 100 19.48 12.78 -1.37
N ASN A 101 19.39 13.99 -1.91
CA ASN A 101 19.03 14.26 -3.30
C ASN A 101 20.22 14.87 -4.07
N PHE A 102 20.10 14.91 -5.39
CA PHE A 102 21.12 15.46 -6.30
C PHE A 102 21.04 16.99 -6.37
N LEU A 103 21.17 17.67 -5.23
CA LEU A 103 21.10 19.12 -5.14
C LEU A 103 22.49 19.75 -5.17
N GLU A 104 22.68 20.74 -6.04
CA GLU A 104 23.87 21.59 -6.06
C GLU A 104 23.88 22.59 -4.89
N GLU A 105 25.06 23.09 -4.54
CA GLU A 105 25.23 24.11 -3.49
C GLU A 105 24.40 25.37 -3.76
N SER A 106 24.19 25.72 -5.03
CA SER A 106 23.37 26.86 -5.47
C SER A 106 21.89 26.70 -5.09
N GLU A 107 21.34 25.48 -5.16
CA GLU A 107 19.96 25.15 -4.81
C GLU A 107 19.74 25.08 -3.31
N VAL A 108 20.71 24.54 -2.58
CA VAL A 108 20.69 24.55 -1.11
C VAL A 108 20.71 25.98 -0.60
N LYS A 109 21.54 26.86 -1.19
CA LYS A 109 21.54 28.30 -0.90
C LYS A 109 20.20 28.97 -1.23
N LEU A 110 19.55 28.59 -2.32
CA LEU A 110 18.22 29.11 -2.68
C LEU A 110 17.18 28.79 -1.60
N LEU A 111 17.10 27.54 -1.15
CA LEU A 111 16.17 27.13 -0.10
C LEU A 111 16.53 27.76 1.25
N THR A 112 17.82 27.82 1.60
CA THR A 112 18.29 28.43 2.85
C THR A 112 17.93 29.92 2.91
N LYS A 113 18.15 30.67 1.82
CA LYS A 113 17.76 32.08 1.72
C LYS A 113 16.24 32.29 1.87
N ARG A 114 15.42 31.32 1.46
CA ARG A 114 13.98 31.37 1.67
C ARG A 114 13.62 31.21 3.15
N VAL A 115 14.34 30.37 3.90
CA VAL A 115 14.13 30.21 5.34
C VAL A 115 14.44 31.50 6.12
N GLU A 116 15.40 32.29 5.64
CA GLU A 116 15.72 33.61 6.21
C GLU A 116 14.65 34.68 5.95
N ASP A 117 13.70 34.44 5.04
CA ASP A 117 12.59 35.37 4.76
C ASP A 117 11.61 35.39 5.94
N PRO A 118 11.32 36.55 6.55
CA PRO A 118 10.38 36.65 7.68
C PRO A 118 8.97 36.14 7.38
N LYS A 119 8.59 36.03 6.10
CA LYS A 119 7.30 35.48 5.67
C LYS A 119 7.30 33.95 5.58
N CYS A 120 8.47 33.31 5.57
CA CYS A 120 8.58 31.86 5.57
C CYS A 120 8.29 31.31 6.97
N LYS A 121 7.46 30.26 7.05
CA LYS A 121 7.10 29.59 8.31
C LYS A 121 7.97 28.35 8.59
N LEU A 122 8.94 28.09 7.72
CA LEU A 122 9.80 26.92 7.83
C LEU A 122 10.80 27.13 8.97
N GLU A 123 10.81 26.21 9.92
CA GLU A 123 11.68 26.21 11.11
C GLU A 123 12.86 25.27 10.91
N VAL A 124 12.65 24.15 10.21
CA VAL A 124 13.64 23.09 10.00
C VAL A 124 13.76 22.80 8.51
N LEU A 125 14.96 22.98 7.97
CA LEU A 125 15.36 22.53 6.64
C LEU A 125 16.48 21.50 6.78
N LYS A 126 16.28 20.29 6.27
CA LYS A 126 17.33 19.27 6.13
C LYS A 126 17.67 19.12 4.66
N SER A 127 18.93 19.34 4.31
CA SER A 127 19.37 19.36 2.90
C SER A 127 20.77 18.76 2.70
N GLU A 128 21.15 17.79 3.52
CA GLU A 128 22.45 17.11 3.39
C GLU A 128 22.57 16.47 1.98
N PRO A 129 23.61 16.79 1.21
CA PRO A 129 23.82 16.21 -0.12
C PRO A 129 24.26 14.74 -0.03
N THR A 130 23.96 13.95 -1.07
CA THR A 130 24.52 12.60 -1.22
C THR A 130 26.04 12.67 -1.35
N GLN A 131 26.78 12.05 -0.42
CA GLN A 131 28.21 11.79 -0.58
C GLN A 131 28.44 10.55 -1.46
N GLU A 132 28.34 10.71 -2.78
CA GLU A 132 28.97 9.76 -3.71
C GLU A 132 30.20 10.42 -4.34
N SER A 133 31.37 10.12 -3.78
CA SER A 133 32.65 10.34 -4.44
C SER A 133 32.85 9.29 -5.53
N TYR A 134 32.42 9.57 -6.75
CA TYR A 134 32.93 8.86 -7.91
C TYR A 134 34.25 9.52 -8.37
N PRO A 135 35.34 8.76 -8.58
CA PRO A 135 36.55 9.33 -9.15
C PRO A 135 36.29 9.78 -10.59
N SER A 136 36.65 11.03 -10.89
CA SER A 136 36.71 11.61 -12.24
C SER A 136 37.73 10.87 -13.10
N SER A 137 37.39 9.69 -13.60
CA SER A 137 38.08 9.04 -14.72
C SER A 137 37.32 7.78 -15.12
N LEU A 138 36.28 7.95 -15.94
CA LEU A 138 35.81 7.04 -16.98
C LEU A 138 34.56 7.68 -17.59
N GLU A 139 34.74 8.43 -18.68
CA GLU A 139 33.64 8.88 -19.52
C GLU A 139 32.85 7.67 -20.04
N PRO A 140 31.51 7.66 -19.95
CA PRO A 140 30.70 6.82 -20.82
C PRO A 140 30.41 7.59 -22.11
N ILE A 141 30.86 7.01 -23.20
CA ILE A 141 30.44 7.29 -24.57
C ILE A 141 28.90 7.11 -24.63
N PHE A 142 28.15 8.21 -24.59
CA PHE A 142 26.77 8.27 -25.04
C PHE A 142 26.70 9.27 -26.19
N PRO A 143 26.27 8.86 -27.41
CA PRO A 143 25.86 9.82 -28.42
C PRO A 143 24.57 10.48 -27.94
N VAL A 144 24.55 11.80 -27.99
CA VAL A 144 23.33 12.60 -27.94
C VAL A 144 22.41 12.11 -29.07
N LEU A 145 21.27 11.52 -28.71
CA LEU A 145 20.13 11.42 -29.62
C LEU A 145 19.06 12.41 -29.16
N GLU A 146 18.92 13.48 -29.93
CA GLU A 146 17.75 14.33 -29.96
C GLU A 146 16.51 13.46 -30.21
N TYR A 147 15.59 13.37 -29.26
CA TYR A 147 14.26 12.82 -29.51
C TYR A 147 13.45 13.85 -30.30
N SER A 148 13.66 13.86 -31.61
CA SER A 148 12.64 14.28 -32.58
C SER A 148 11.61 13.17 -32.70
N SER A 149 10.34 13.49 -32.43
CA SER A 149 9.16 12.66 -32.73
C SER A 149 9.15 12.18 -34.19
N PRO A 150 8.99 10.87 -34.46
CA PRO A 150 8.73 10.44 -35.82
C PRO A 150 7.68 9.33 -35.90
N TYR A 151 6.38 9.64 -35.96
CA TYR A 151 5.41 8.80 -36.70
C TYR A 151 4.30 9.67 -37.30
N HIS A 152 4.60 10.24 -38.48
CA HIS A 152 3.60 10.48 -39.51
C HIS A 152 3.57 9.23 -40.41
N TYR A 153 2.45 8.54 -40.47
CA TYR A 153 2.06 7.80 -41.67
C TYR A 153 0.56 7.93 -41.90
N SER A 154 0.23 8.52 -43.06
CA SER A 154 -1.11 8.66 -43.59
C SER A 154 -1.38 7.57 -44.63
N SER A 155 -2.57 6.93 -44.56
CA SER A 155 -3.56 6.74 -45.65
C SER A 155 -4.19 5.33 -45.67
N PRO A 156 -5.41 5.11 -46.24
CA PRO A 156 -6.47 6.05 -46.62
C PRO A 156 -7.85 5.71 -46.00
N ILE A 157 -8.56 6.70 -45.46
CA ILE A 157 -9.99 6.55 -45.11
C ILE A 157 -10.82 6.70 -46.39
N LYS A 158 -11.55 5.64 -46.76
CA LYS A 158 -12.61 5.71 -47.77
C LYS A 158 -13.75 6.60 -47.27
N LYS A 159 -14.09 7.60 -48.08
CA LYS A 159 -15.23 8.50 -47.93
C LYS A 159 -16.55 7.74 -47.88
N SER A 160 -17.45 8.12 -46.97
CA SER A 160 -18.82 8.61 -47.26
C SER A 160 -19.65 8.74 -45.96
N PRO A 161 -20.71 9.57 -45.93
CA PRO A 161 -20.77 10.97 -46.33
C PRO A 161 -21.14 11.89 -45.14
N ARG A 162 -20.90 13.18 -45.39
CA ARG A 162 -21.21 14.33 -44.53
C ARG A 162 -22.69 14.39 -44.14
N VAL A 163 -22.96 14.66 -42.87
CA VAL A 163 -24.08 15.54 -42.48
C VAL A 163 -23.45 16.76 -41.81
N SER A 164 -23.61 17.90 -42.46
CA SER A 164 -23.19 19.21 -41.99
C SER A 164 -24.27 19.84 -41.11
N PHE A 165 -23.89 20.39 -39.97
CA PHE A 165 -24.54 21.60 -39.47
C PHE A 165 -23.47 22.63 -39.10
N GLY A 166 -23.70 23.84 -39.60
CA GLY A 166 -22.77 24.96 -39.62
C GLY A 166 -22.50 25.55 -38.25
N GLY A 167 -21.38 26.26 -38.16
CA GLY A 167 -20.92 26.90 -36.94
C GLY A 167 -21.74 28.11 -36.53
N VAL A 168 -21.68 28.40 -35.23
CA VAL A 168 -21.69 29.75 -34.67
C VAL A 168 -20.71 29.76 -33.49
N SER A 169 -19.99 30.87 -33.37
CA SER A 169 -18.94 31.17 -32.42
C SER A 169 -19.47 31.54 -31.03
N ALA A 170 -18.59 31.31 -30.04
CA ALA A 170 -18.37 32.09 -28.82
C ALA A 170 -19.45 32.16 -27.72
N GLU A 171 -18.98 31.77 -26.53
CA GLU A 171 -19.26 32.40 -25.23
C GLU A 171 -20.72 32.43 -24.73
N LYS A 172 -21.10 31.35 -24.02
CA LYS A 172 -21.81 31.34 -22.73
C LYS A 172 -22.46 29.97 -22.54
N GLU A 173 -22.00 29.23 -21.52
CA GLU A 173 -22.78 28.29 -20.70
C GLU A 173 -21.79 27.46 -19.86
N PHE A 174 -21.27 28.07 -18.78
CA PHE A 174 -20.71 27.35 -17.64
C PHE A 174 -21.50 27.75 -16.39
N GLU A 175 -22.81 27.50 -16.44
CA GLU A 175 -23.66 27.40 -15.26
C GLU A 175 -24.61 26.23 -15.48
N ASN A 176 -24.29 25.11 -14.81
CA ASN A 176 -25.06 23.88 -14.57
C ASN A 176 -24.26 22.61 -14.92
N ILE A 177 -23.26 22.30 -14.09
CA ILE A 177 -22.93 20.92 -13.78
C ILE A 177 -23.34 20.71 -12.32
N SER A 178 -24.63 20.48 -12.12
CA SER A 178 -25.16 19.91 -10.88
C SER A 178 -25.13 18.38 -11.02
N ASP A 179 -24.49 17.73 -10.06
CA ASP A 179 -24.60 16.31 -9.68
C ASP A 179 -24.21 15.23 -10.70
N SER A 180 -22.95 14.76 -10.62
CA SER A 180 -22.64 13.31 -10.51
C SER A 180 -21.13 13.05 -10.34
N CYS A 181 -20.57 13.33 -9.16
CA CYS A 181 -19.30 12.70 -8.77
C CYS A 181 -19.20 12.63 -7.25
N ALA A 182 -20.13 11.89 -6.62
CA ALA A 182 -20.01 11.56 -5.21
C ALA A 182 -18.81 10.61 -5.04
N VAL A 183 -17.74 11.11 -4.43
CA VAL A 183 -16.57 10.29 -4.10
C VAL A 183 -16.97 9.33 -2.97
N PRO A 184 -16.76 8.00 -3.12
CA PRO A 184 -17.16 7.05 -2.10
C PRO A 184 -16.36 7.22 -0.81
N GLU A 185 -17.05 7.14 0.34
CA GLU A 185 -16.42 7.05 1.65
C GLU A 185 -15.76 5.68 1.82
N VAL A 186 -14.47 5.64 2.14
CA VAL A 186 -13.72 4.39 2.26
C VAL A 186 -13.87 3.82 3.68
N PHE A 187 -14.19 2.53 3.78
CA PHE A 187 -14.33 1.83 5.06
C PHE A 187 -13.53 0.53 5.10
N THR A 188 -13.22 0.05 6.30
CA THR A 188 -12.66 -1.28 6.54
C THR A 188 -13.77 -2.19 7.08
N PRO A 189 -14.17 -3.26 6.38
CA PRO A 189 -15.20 -4.18 6.86
C PRO A 189 -14.73 -4.96 8.08
N GLU A 190 -15.68 -5.39 8.92
CA GLU A 190 -15.43 -6.39 9.94
C GLU A 190 -15.26 -7.77 9.29
N CYS A 191 -14.12 -8.43 9.55
CA CYS A 191 -13.88 -9.81 9.09
C CYS A 191 -14.51 -10.81 10.06
N CYS A 192 -15.51 -11.55 9.59
CA CYS A 192 -16.21 -12.57 10.37
C CYS A 192 -15.64 -13.97 10.05
N PRO A 193 -15.02 -14.68 11.01
CA PRO A 193 -14.39 -16.00 10.80
C PRO A 193 -15.39 -17.16 10.86
N TYR A 194 -16.67 -16.93 10.53
CA TYR A 194 -17.74 -17.85 10.94
C TYR A 194 -17.84 -19.16 10.16
N ASN A 195 -16.99 -19.41 9.16
CA ASN A 195 -16.86 -20.66 8.40
C ASN A 195 -15.50 -20.73 7.70
N GLU A 196 -15.16 -21.86 7.07
CA GLU A 196 -13.96 -22.11 6.24
C GLU A 196 -13.71 -21.07 5.11
N ARG A 197 -14.57 -20.06 4.95
CA ARG A 197 -14.43 -18.96 3.98
C ARG A 197 -14.60 -17.62 4.67
N ARG A 198 -13.68 -16.70 4.37
CA ARG A 198 -13.71 -15.32 4.86
C ARG A 198 -15.00 -14.62 4.43
N SER A 199 -15.66 -13.97 5.37
CA SER A 199 -16.82 -13.12 5.12
C SER A 199 -16.61 -11.74 5.73
N TYR A 200 -17.20 -10.75 5.08
CA TYR A 200 -17.10 -9.34 5.40
C TYR A 200 -18.45 -8.81 5.85
N ARG A 201 -18.43 -7.95 6.87
CA ARG A 201 -19.61 -7.21 7.35
C ARG A 201 -19.32 -5.72 7.33
N PHE A 202 -20.29 -4.96 6.83
CA PHE A 202 -20.31 -3.51 6.83
C PHE A 202 -21.62 -3.02 7.43
N THR A 203 -21.57 -2.03 8.30
CA THR A 203 -22.74 -1.33 8.82
C THR A 203 -22.60 0.15 8.52
N CYS A 204 -23.67 0.77 8.01
CA CYS A 204 -23.72 2.21 7.80
C CYS A 204 -24.90 2.81 8.58
N SER A 205 -24.76 4.08 8.98
CA SER A 205 -25.79 4.82 9.71
C SER A 205 -26.60 5.76 8.82
N SER A 206 -26.25 5.88 7.54
CA SER A 206 -26.87 6.82 6.60
C SER A 206 -26.80 6.30 5.16
N GLU A 207 -27.62 6.91 4.30
CA GLU A 207 -27.46 6.81 2.85
C GLU A 207 -26.08 7.35 2.42
N GLY A 208 -25.57 6.85 1.30
CA GLY A 208 -24.28 7.27 0.76
C GLY A 208 -23.60 6.22 -0.09
N LEU A 209 -22.42 6.57 -0.61
CA LEU A 209 -21.59 5.70 -1.43
C LEU A 209 -20.37 5.28 -0.61
N PHE A 210 -20.15 3.98 -0.43
CA PHE A 210 -19.14 3.44 0.48
C PHE A 210 -18.25 2.41 -0.21
N GLN A 211 -16.93 2.61 -0.22
CA GLN A 211 -15.96 1.71 -0.84
C GLN A 211 -15.23 0.87 0.20
N CYS A 212 -15.26 -0.45 0.03
CA CYS A 212 -14.48 -1.36 0.84
C CYS A 212 -12.98 -1.23 0.54
N TRP A 213 -12.18 -1.10 1.58
CA TRP A 213 -10.72 -1.08 1.50
C TRP A 213 -10.10 -2.37 0.92
N TYR A 214 -10.57 -3.56 1.35
CA TYR A 214 -9.94 -4.84 0.97
C TYR A 214 -10.30 -5.28 -0.44
N THR A 215 -11.59 -5.19 -0.78
CA THR A 215 -12.11 -5.77 -2.01
C THR A 215 -12.31 -4.74 -3.11
N GLY A 216 -12.27 -3.44 -2.81
CA GLY A 216 -12.56 -2.36 -3.75
C GLY A 216 -14.04 -2.24 -4.17
N LEU A 217 -14.91 -3.12 -3.66
CA LEU A 217 -16.35 -3.11 -3.92
C LEU A 217 -17.00 -1.85 -3.34
N VAL A 218 -17.86 -1.19 -4.11
CA VAL A 218 -18.57 0.01 -3.67
C VAL A 218 -20.06 -0.28 -3.50
N PHE A 219 -20.62 0.18 -2.40
CA PHE A 219 -22.02 0.04 -2.03
C PHE A 219 -22.70 1.41 -2.07
N LYS A 220 -23.76 1.56 -2.88
CA LYS A 220 -24.67 2.69 -2.74
C LYS A 220 -25.81 2.31 -1.80
N MET A 221 -25.72 2.81 -0.57
CA MET A 221 -26.68 2.63 0.50
C MET A 221 -27.79 3.67 0.35
N GLU A 222 -29.05 3.23 0.33
CA GLU A 222 -30.24 4.11 0.33
C GLU A 222 -30.74 4.35 1.76
N THR A 223 -30.42 3.46 2.69
CA THR A 223 -30.84 3.54 4.09
C THR A 223 -29.73 3.03 5.00
N ALA A 224 -29.80 3.40 6.29
CA ALA A 224 -28.97 2.79 7.32
C ALA A 224 -29.23 1.28 7.37
N GLY A 225 -28.17 0.48 7.39
CA GLY A 225 -28.31 -0.96 7.31
C GLY A 225 -27.00 -1.73 7.40
N GLU A 226 -27.13 -3.05 7.34
CA GLU A 226 -26.01 -3.98 7.34
C GLU A 226 -25.90 -4.66 5.97
N VAL A 227 -24.68 -4.74 5.45
CA VAL A 227 -24.32 -5.52 4.28
C VAL A 227 -23.31 -6.59 4.71
N GLN A 228 -23.64 -7.85 4.45
CA GLN A 228 -22.72 -8.96 4.57
C GLN A 228 -22.35 -9.45 3.17
N TYR A 229 -21.08 -9.71 2.92
CA TYR A 229 -20.66 -10.24 1.63
C TYR A 229 -19.41 -11.11 1.74
N ARG A 230 -19.18 -11.94 0.73
CA ARG A 230 -17.98 -12.79 0.62
C ARG A 230 -17.70 -13.15 -0.84
N THR A 231 -16.49 -13.63 -1.10
CA THR A 231 -16.14 -14.21 -2.39
C THR A 231 -16.58 -15.67 -2.45
N GLU A 232 -17.15 -16.07 -3.58
CA GLU A 232 -17.53 -17.45 -3.89
C GLU A 232 -16.67 -17.98 -5.05
N PRO A 233 -16.40 -19.30 -5.09
CA PRO A 233 -15.77 -19.89 -6.25
C PRO A 233 -16.70 -19.81 -7.45
N TRP A 234 -16.12 -19.62 -8.62
CA TRP A 234 -16.81 -19.80 -9.89
C TRP A 234 -17.10 -21.28 -10.10
N ASN A 235 -18.10 -21.84 -9.43
CA ASN A 235 -18.57 -23.20 -9.69
C ASN A 235 -19.34 -23.19 -11.02
N CYS A 236 -18.99 -24.11 -11.92
CA CYS A 236 -19.33 -24.15 -13.34
C CYS A 236 -20.84 -24.29 -13.66
N VAL A 237 -21.71 -23.37 -13.21
CA VAL A 237 -22.92 -23.05 -13.95
C VAL A 237 -22.42 -22.40 -15.23
N GLN A 238 -22.58 -23.12 -16.35
CA GLN A 238 -22.09 -22.76 -17.68
C GLN A 238 -22.17 -21.25 -17.86
N LEU A 239 -21.02 -20.59 -17.78
CA LEU A 239 -20.91 -19.23 -18.30
C LEU A 239 -21.48 -19.28 -19.71
N VAL A 240 -22.21 -18.23 -20.08
CA VAL A 240 -22.74 -18.10 -21.43
C VAL A 240 -21.57 -18.36 -22.40
N ASP A 241 -21.81 -19.17 -23.43
CA ASP A 241 -20.75 -19.64 -24.32
C ASP A 241 -19.87 -18.48 -24.83
N GLY A 242 -18.56 -18.64 -24.68
CA GLY A 242 -17.55 -17.64 -25.01
C GLY A 242 -17.27 -16.56 -23.94
N TYR A 243 -17.91 -16.59 -22.76
CA TYR A 243 -17.56 -15.69 -21.65
C TYR A 243 -16.65 -16.34 -20.60
N VAL A 244 -15.76 -15.54 -20.04
CA VAL A 244 -14.87 -15.90 -18.92
C VAL A 244 -15.05 -14.91 -17.75
N PRO A 245 -14.74 -15.30 -16.50
CA PRO A 245 -14.68 -14.40 -15.36
C PRO A 245 -13.73 -13.23 -15.58
N ALA A 246 -14.14 -12.03 -15.18
CA ALA A 246 -13.34 -10.81 -15.17
C ALA A 246 -13.08 -10.28 -13.75
N GLY A 247 -13.27 -11.13 -12.73
CA GLY A 247 -13.06 -10.78 -11.33
C GLY A 247 -13.63 -11.81 -10.37
N PRO A 248 -13.59 -11.53 -9.05
CA PRO A 248 -14.24 -12.36 -8.04
C PRO A 248 -15.76 -12.41 -8.20
N LEU A 249 -16.37 -13.55 -7.86
CA LEU A 249 -17.81 -13.69 -7.70
C LEU A 249 -18.17 -13.29 -6.26
N PHE A 250 -19.06 -12.32 -6.07
CA PHE A 250 -19.46 -11.83 -4.76
C PHE A 250 -20.86 -12.32 -4.39
N ASN A 251 -20.99 -13.03 -3.27
CA ASN A 251 -22.29 -13.29 -2.63
C ASN A 251 -22.58 -12.17 -1.64
N ILE A 252 -23.64 -11.40 -1.89
CA ILE A 252 -24.00 -10.22 -1.10
C ILE A 252 -25.36 -10.44 -0.45
N LYS A 253 -25.47 -10.08 0.83
CA LYS A 253 -26.67 -10.23 1.67
C LYS A 253 -26.96 -8.93 2.40
N CYS A 254 -28.17 -8.44 2.22
CA CYS A 254 -28.67 -7.23 2.84
C CYS A 254 -30.21 -7.27 2.92
N PRO A 255 -30.84 -6.52 3.84
CA PRO A 255 -32.28 -6.31 3.79
C PRO A 255 -32.71 -5.62 2.48
N GLN A 256 -33.88 -5.98 1.96
CA GLN A 256 -34.39 -5.41 0.71
C GLN A 256 -34.55 -3.88 0.82
N GLY A 257 -34.14 -3.15 -0.21
CA GLY A 257 -34.17 -1.68 -0.23
C GLY A 257 -33.00 -1.01 0.51
N THR A 258 -32.06 -1.77 1.07
CA THR A 258 -30.84 -1.21 1.68
C THR A 258 -29.86 -0.69 0.62
N LEU A 259 -29.69 -1.46 -0.46
CA LEU A 259 -28.78 -1.17 -1.56
C LEU A 259 -29.54 -0.90 -2.85
N SER A 260 -29.08 0.08 -3.63
CA SER A 260 -29.59 0.36 -4.98
C SER A 260 -28.57 0.14 -6.09
N GLN A 261 -27.27 0.31 -5.79
CA GLN A 261 -26.19 0.14 -6.75
C GLN A 261 -24.99 -0.58 -6.13
N LEU A 262 -24.29 -1.36 -6.96
CA LEU A 262 -23.00 -1.98 -6.68
C LEU A 262 -21.99 -1.51 -7.71
N HIS A 263 -20.79 -1.13 -7.27
CA HIS A 263 -19.69 -0.87 -8.20
C HIS A 263 -18.63 -1.95 -8.02
N PHE A 264 -18.46 -2.77 -9.05
CA PHE A 264 -17.51 -3.88 -9.06
C PHE A 264 -16.16 -3.42 -9.59
N PRO A 265 -15.05 -3.64 -8.88
CA PRO A 265 -13.74 -3.28 -9.36
C PRO A 265 -13.31 -4.19 -10.52
N HIS A 266 -12.79 -3.60 -11.58
CA HIS A 266 -12.15 -4.33 -12.67
C HIS A 266 -10.71 -3.89 -12.86
N CYS A 267 -9.97 -4.64 -13.68
CA CYS A 267 -8.58 -4.34 -14.00
C CYS A 267 -8.32 -4.20 -15.51
N GLU A 268 -9.34 -4.26 -16.37
CA GLU A 268 -9.18 -4.03 -17.82
C GLU A 268 -8.64 -2.63 -18.13
N LEU A 269 -7.66 -2.52 -19.03
CA LEU A 269 -7.13 -1.24 -19.51
C LEU A 269 -8.07 -0.55 -20.51
N PHE A 270 -8.94 -1.32 -21.17
CA PHE A 270 -9.89 -0.83 -22.15
C PHE A 270 -11.30 -1.24 -21.72
N SER A 271 -12.12 -0.28 -21.29
CA SER A 271 -13.41 -0.53 -20.64
C SER A 271 -14.59 0.13 -21.37
N GLY A 272 -14.65 -0.02 -22.70
CA GLY A 272 -15.76 0.48 -23.51
C GLY A 272 -17.08 -0.30 -23.34
N LYS A 273 -18.20 0.28 -23.78
CA LYS A 273 -19.50 -0.42 -23.84
C LYS A 273 -19.36 -1.74 -24.62
N GLY A 274 -19.70 -2.85 -23.98
CA GLY A 274 -19.64 -4.20 -24.56
C GLY A 274 -18.42 -5.04 -24.16
N CYS A 275 -17.41 -4.45 -23.48
CA CYS A 275 -16.22 -5.18 -23.03
C CYS A 275 -16.46 -6.00 -21.76
N LEU A 276 -17.25 -5.48 -20.82
CA LEU A 276 -17.59 -6.11 -19.55
C LEU A 276 -19.11 -6.22 -19.39
N SER A 277 -19.55 -7.31 -18.78
CA SER A 277 -20.94 -7.54 -18.39
C SER A 277 -21.00 -8.10 -16.97
N VAL A 278 -22.17 -8.04 -16.33
CA VAL A 278 -22.37 -8.63 -15.00
C VAL A 278 -23.21 -9.89 -15.14
N ILE A 279 -22.79 -10.96 -14.47
CA ILE A 279 -23.65 -12.13 -14.28
C ILE A 279 -24.31 -12.04 -12.91
N HIS A 280 -25.61 -12.27 -12.87
CA HIS A 280 -26.40 -12.41 -11.65
C HIS A 280 -26.84 -13.86 -11.51
N ILE A 281 -26.54 -14.46 -10.37
CA ILE A 281 -26.93 -15.83 -10.03
C ILE A 281 -27.96 -15.72 -8.90
N SER A 282 -29.23 -15.95 -9.22
CA SER A 282 -30.33 -15.82 -8.26
C SER A 282 -30.53 -17.09 -7.42
N ASP A 283 -30.19 -18.25 -8.00
CA ASP A 283 -30.23 -19.58 -7.41
C ASP A 283 -29.13 -20.45 -8.04
N SER A 284 -28.72 -21.55 -7.40
CA SER A 284 -27.63 -22.45 -7.86
C SER A 284 -27.83 -23.10 -9.25
N THR A 285 -28.88 -22.74 -9.98
CA THR A 285 -29.24 -23.27 -11.30
C THR A 285 -29.66 -22.20 -12.31
N LYS A 286 -29.81 -20.93 -11.90
CA LYS A 286 -30.27 -19.83 -12.77
C LYS A 286 -29.28 -18.68 -12.72
N SER A 287 -28.70 -18.39 -13.88
CA SER A 287 -27.87 -17.21 -14.11
C SER A 287 -28.47 -16.37 -15.23
N GLU A 288 -28.40 -15.06 -15.08
CA GLU A 288 -28.77 -14.09 -16.11
C GLU A 288 -27.63 -13.09 -16.32
N MET A 289 -27.49 -12.62 -17.55
CA MET A 289 -26.54 -11.57 -17.89
C MET A 289 -27.24 -10.23 -17.78
N LEU A 290 -26.63 -9.31 -17.04
CA LEU A 290 -27.09 -7.96 -16.81
C LEU A 290 -26.15 -6.98 -17.50
N ASP A 291 -26.74 -5.99 -18.16
CA ASP A 291 -26.01 -4.87 -18.74
C ASP A 291 -25.60 -3.89 -17.63
N PRO A 292 -24.32 -3.48 -17.57
CA PRO A 292 -23.88 -2.44 -16.67
C PRO A 292 -24.63 -1.12 -16.88
N HIS A 293 -24.91 -0.40 -15.80
CA HIS A 293 -25.41 0.95 -15.86
C HIS A 293 -24.34 1.90 -16.42
N GLU A 294 -23.12 1.75 -15.92
CA GLU A 294 -21.94 2.53 -16.31
C GLU A 294 -20.69 1.66 -16.19
N ILE A 295 -19.69 1.91 -17.03
CA ILE A 295 -18.36 1.32 -16.90
C ILE A 295 -17.38 2.51 -16.87
N THR A 296 -16.61 2.59 -15.80
CA THR A 296 -15.58 3.60 -15.59
C THR A 296 -14.19 3.01 -15.88
N ASP A 297 -13.12 3.72 -15.56
CA ASP A 297 -11.75 3.21 -15.71
C ASP A 297 -11.40 2.10 -14.68
N ILE A 298 -12.14 2.04 -13.57
CA ILE A 298 -11.81 1.14 -12.43
C ILE A 298 -12.99 0.36 -11.87
N HIS A 299 -14.22 0.73 -12.22
CA HIS A 299 -15.45 0.13 -11.72
C HIS A 299 -16.52 -0.07 -12.79
N VAL A 300 -17.21 -1.21 -12.71
CA VAL A 300 -18.48 -1.48 -13.40
C VAL A 300 -19.62 -1.19 -12.43
N VAL A 301 -20.47 -0.23 -12.74
CA VAL A 301 -21.63 0.17 -11.94
C VAL A 301 -22.86 -0.63 -12.39
N LEU A 302 -23.51 -1.30 -11.45
CA LEU A 302 -24.74 -2.06 -11.67
C LEU A 302 -25.85 -1.55 -10.75
N ASN A 303 -27.03 -1.32 -11.31
CA ASN A 303 -28.25 -1.10 -10.54
C ASN A 303 -28.80 -2.45 -10.09
N ILE A 304 -29.03 -2.63 -8.79
CA ILE A 304 -29.54 -3.86 -8.21
C ILE A 304 -30.89 -3.62 -7.53
N SER A 305 -31.77 -4.62 -7.60
CA SER A 305 -33.07 -4.63 -6.92
C SER A 305 -33.09 -5.57 -5.72
N GLY A 306 -32.03 -6.35 -5.53
CA GLY A 306 -31.91 -7.35 -4.48
C GLY A 306 -30.46 -7.76 -4.23
N CYS A 307 -30.25 -8.52 -3.17
CA CYS A 307 -28.96 -9.03 -2.75
C CYS A 307 -28.85 -10.51 -3.15
N SER A 308 -27.82 -10.86 -3.92
CA SER A 308 -27.57 -12.20 -4.47
C SER A 308 -26.08 -12.37 -4.84
N GLU A 309 -25.76 -13.37 -5.64
CA GLU A 309 -24.44 -13.59 -6.23
C GLU A 309 -24.27 -12.79 -7.54
N TYR A 310 -23.22 -11.98 -7.61
CA TYR A 310 -22.88 -11.15 -8.75
C TYR A 310 -21.39 -11.24 -9.09
N GLY A 311 -21.06 -11.30 -10.37
CA GLY A 311 -19.67 -11.35 -10.84
C GLY A 311 -19.49 -10.66 -12.19
N LEU A 312 -18.28 -10.17 -12.45
CA LEU A 312 -17.95 -9.62 -13.76
C LEU A 312 -17.55 -10.72 -14.75
N ILE A 313 -17.98 -10.59 -15.99
CA ILE A 313 -17.64 -11.48 -17.10
C ILE A 313 -17.22 -10.69 -18.33
N LYS A 314 -16.38 -11.30 -19.17
CA LYS A 314 -15.90 -10.73 -20.44
C LYS A 314 -15.77 -11.79 -21.53
N LYS A 315 -15.70 -11.34 -22.79
CA LYS A 315 -15.49 -12.20 -23.97
C LYS A 315 -14.08 -12.13 -24.53
N GLU A 316 -13.48 -10.95 -24.51
CA GLU A 316 -12.18 -10.70 -25.12
C GLU A 316 -11.08 -10.69 -24.06
N TYR A 317 -9.94 -11.27 -24.42
CA TYR A 317 -8.71 -11.17 -23.63
C TYR A 317 -8.09 -9.81 -23.91
N THR A 318 -8.36 -8.85 -23.04
CA THR A 318 -7.73 -7.52 -23.11
C THR A 318 -6.61 -7.39 -22.09
N PRO A 319 -5.62 -6.52 -22.32
CA PRO A 319 -4.61 -6.22 -21.31
C PRO A 319 -5.25 -5.75 -20.00
N ILE A 320 -4.73 -6.25 -18.89
CA ILE A 320 -5.20 -5.91 -17.55
C ILE A 320 -4.09 -5.33 -16.68
N HIS A 321 -4.46 -4.55 -15.68
CA HIS A 321 -3.59 -4.25 -14.56
C HIS A 321 -3.36 -5.51 -13.74
N GLY A 322 -2.10 -5.90 -13.60
CA GLY A 322 -1.70 -7.12 -12.90
C GLY A 322 -1.06 -6.87 -11.53
N LEU A 323 -0.94 -7.95 -10.77
CA LEU A 323 -0.20 -8.07 -9.52
C LEU A 323 0.90 -9.11 -9.67
N VAL A 324 2.06 -8.80 -9.10
CA VAL A 324 3.18 -9.74 -8.92
C VAL A 324 3.39 -9.90 -7.42
N LEU A 325 2.85 -10.98 -6.87
CA LEU A 325 2.98 -11.27 -5.44
C LEU A 325 4.16 -12.20 -5.20
N LEU A 326 4.95 -11.87 -4.18
CA LEU A 326 6.15 -12.62 -3.80
C LEU A 326 5.94 -13.30 -2.44
N PHE A 327 6.18 -14.61 -2.39
CA PHE A 327 6.15 -15.38 -1.16
C PHE A 327 7.46 -16.14 -0.99
N LEU A 328 8.20 -15.84 0.08
CA LEU A 328 9.46 -16.51 0.40
C LEU A 328 9.20 -17.72 1.29
N GLN A 329 9.51 -18.91 0.80
CA GLN A 329 9.46 -20.17 1.52
C GLN A 329 10.86 -20.75 1.63
N GLN A 330 11.50 -20.59 2.78
CA GLN A 330 12.91 -21.00 3.01
C GLN A 330 13.87 -20.36 1.99
N SER A 331 14.39 -21.14 1.04
CA SER A 331 15.26 -20.68 -0.05
C SER A 331 14.53 -20.65 -1.40
N THR A 332 13.21 -20.74 -1.41
CA THR A 332 12.40 -20.71 -2.64
C THR A 332 11.54 -19.45 -2.64
N LEU A 333 11.65 -18.64 -3.69
CA LEU A 333 10.77 -17.49 -3.93
C LEU A 333 9.64 -17.91 -4.87
N ASN A 334 8.43 -17.98 -4.33
CA ASN A 334 7.20 -18.21 -5.07
C ASN A 334 6.70 -16.87 -5.64
N VAL A 335 6.58 -16.78 -6.96
CA VAL A 335 6.10 -15.60 -7.69
C VAL A 335 4.73 -15.92 -8.29
N LEU A 336 3.73 -15.11 -7.99
CA LEU A 336 2.36 -15.27 -8.50
C LEU A 336 2.00 -14.09 -9.38
N LEU A 337 1.46 -14.37 -10.56
CA LEU A 337 0.83 -13.39 -11.43
C LEU A 337 -0.68 -13.48 -11.29
N LEU A 338 -1.29 -12.37 -10.89
CA LEU A 338 -2.72 -12.30 -10.60
C LEU A 338 -3.32 -11.01 -11.17
N PRO A 339 -4.62 -10.97 -11.47
CA PRO A 339 -5.35 -9.73 -11.75
C PRO A 339 -5.35 -8.76 -10.56
N LYS A 340 -5.36 -7.44 -10.81
CA LYS A 340 -5.32 -6.39 -9.76
C LYS A 340 -6.55 -6.31 -8.87
N ASN A 341 -7.69 -6.81 -9.33
CA ASN A 341 -8.93 -6.84 -8.57
C ASN A 341 -9.04 -8.07 -7.62
N VAL A 342 -7.96 -8.83 -7.42
CA VAL A 342 -7.88 -9.90 -6.41
C VAL A 342 -7.56 -9.33 -5.02
N ASP A 343 -8.23 -9.85 -3.99
CA ASP A 343 -7.95 -9.51 -2.59
C ASP A 343 -6.67 -10.19 -2.08
N ILE A 344 -5.60 -9.40 -1.90
CA ILE A 344 -4.29 -9.88 -1.41
C ILE A 344 -4.40 -10.58 -0.05
N SER A 345 -5.34 -10.16 0.80
CA SER A 345 -5.54 -10.76 2.11
C SER A 345 -6.12 -12.17 2.00
N GLU A 346 -7.03 -12.39 1.05
CA GLU A 346 -7.57 -13.72 0.72
C GLU A 346 -6.47 -14.62 0.15
N VAL A 347 -5.63 -14.09 -0.75
CA VAL A 347 -4.48 -14.81 -1.32
C VAL A 347 -3.54 -15.29 -0.21
N THR A 348 -3.18 -14.39 0.69
CA THR A 348 -2.26 -14.69 1.80
C THR A 348 -2.83 -15.72 2.76
N GLU A 349 -4.15 -15.69 3.01
CA GLU A 349 -4.84 -16.64 3.89
C GLU A 349 -4.93 -18.04 3.27
N LYS A 350 -5.40 -18.17 2.02
CA LYS A 350 -5.45 -19.47 1.33
C LYS A 350 -4.07 -20.11 1.18
N ARG A 351 -3.03 -19.31 0.95
CA ARG A 351 -1.65 -19.83 0.92
C ARG A 351 -1.18 -20.32 2.29
N ARG A 352 -1.53 -19.60 3.37
CA ARG A 352 -1.26 -19.99 4.76
C ARG A 352 -1.99 -21.28 5.17
N GLU A 353 -3.18 -21.53 4.64
CA GLU A 353 -3.90 -22.80 4.88
C GLU A 353 -3.18 -23.99 4.23
N ARG A 354 -2.59 -23.77 3.05
CA ARG A 354 -1.85 -24.81 2.31
C ARG A 354 -0.45 -25.05 2.85
N ILE A 355 0.23 -23.99 3.30
CA ILE A 355 1.62 -23.99 3.73
C ILE A 355 1.65 -23.50 5.18
N GLU A 356 2.19 -24.29 6.11
CA GLU A 356 2.24 -23.92 7.54
C GLU A 356 2.67 -22.45 7.73
N PRO A 357 1.97 -21.65 8.57
CA PRO A 357 2.13 -20.19 8.65
C PRO A 357 3.55 -19.68 8.89
N GLU A 358 4.41 -20.50 9.48
CA GLU A 358 5.80 -20.16 9.82
C GLU A 358 6.80 -20.51 8.71
N LYS A 359 6.34 -21.16 7.63
CA LYS A 359 7.21 -21.65 6.54
C LYS A 359 7.23 -20.74 5.33
N GLU A 360 6.26 -19.85 5.16
CA GLU A 360 6.17 -18.94 4.02
C GLU A 360 5.85 -17.50 4.47
N LYS A 361 6.63 -16.55 3.97
CA LYS A 361 6.50 -15.13 4.27
C LYS A 361 6.11 -14.35 3.02
N TYR A 362 4.99 -13.64 3.06
CA TYR A 362 4.65 -12.67 2.03
C TYR A 362 5.67 -11.52 2.05
N VAL A 363 6.29 -11.27 0.90
CA VAL A 363 7.18 -10.13 0.67
C VAL A 363 6.35 -9.06 0.00
N GLU A 364 6.05 -8.01 0.74
CA GLU A 364 5.25 -6.90 0.23
C GLU A 364 5.93 -6.27 -1.00
N THR A 365 5.18 -6.25 -2.10
CA THR A 365 5.63 -5.75 -3.40
C THR A 365 4.65 -4.75 -3.96
N THR A 366 5.20 -3.75 -4.65
CA THR A 366 4.45 -2.91 -5.58
C THR A 366 4.33 -3.66 -6.91
N SER A 367 3.16 -3.62 -7.53
CA SER A 367 2.92 -4.26 -8.82
C SER A 367 2.16 -3.29 -9.72
N ASN A 368 2.91 -2.49 -10.46
CA ASN A 368 2.39 -1.66 -11.53
C ASN A 368 2.82 -2.28 -12.85
N CYS A 369 2.26 -3.45 -13.17
CA CYS A 369 2.49 -4.11 -14.44
C CYS A 369 1.19 -4.26 -15.22
N VAL A 370 1.33 -4.33 -16.53
CA VAL A 370 0.26 -4.71 -17.44
C VAL A 370 0.50 -6.16 -17.82
N LEU A 371 -0.52 -6.99 -17.64
CA LEU A 371 -0.50 -8.39 -18.03
C LEU A 371 -1.54 -8.59 -19.14
N VAL A 372 -1.09 -9.19 -20.23
CA VAL A 372 -1.93 -9.65 -21.34
C VAL A 372 -2.26 -11.13 -21.12
N PRO A 373 -3.54 -11.53 -21.04
CA PRO A 373 -3.92 -12.94 -20.93
C PRO A 373 -3.48 -13.74 -22.15
N GLU A 374 -3.20 -15.04 -21.95
CA GLU A 374 -2.72 -16.00 -22.95
C GLU A 374 -1.30 -15.72 -23.51
N GLU A 375 -0.67 -14.60 -23.12
CA GLU A 375 0.72 -14.31 -23.44
C GLU A 375 1.72 -15.03 -22.53
N LYS A 376 2.94 -15.21 -23.04
CA LYS A 376 4.04 -15.88 -22.33
C LYS A 376 4.95 -14.88 -21.62
N TYR A 377 5.22 -15.16 -20.35
CA TYR A 377 6.12 -14.38 -19.52
C TYR A 377 7.33 -15.23 -19.14
N CYS A 378 8.48 -14.59 -19.11
CA CYS A 378 9.72 -15.13 -18.59
C CYS A 378 10.08 -14.39 -17.31
N LEU A 379 10.51 -15.15 -16.29
CA LEU A 379 11.15 -14.57 -15.12
C LEU A 379 12.66 -14.63 -15.34
N THR A 380 13.35 -13.53 -15.05
CA THR A 380 14.81 -13.46 -15.15
C THR A 380 15.41 -12.99 -13.83
N CYS A 381 16.54 -13.57 -13.46
CA CYS A 381 17.33 -13.20 -12.28
C CYS A 381 18.81 -13.50 -12.54
N ASP A 382 19.69 -13.19 -11.57
CA ASP A 382 21.11 -13.46 -11.70
C ASP A 382 21.38 -14.95 -12.04
N PRO A 383 22.39 -15.27 -12.89
CA PRO A 383 22.59 -16.61 -13.45
C PRO A 383 22.81 -17.74 -12.43
N LYS A 384 23.06 -17.39 -11.17
CA LYS A 384 23.30 -18.33 -10.07
C LYS A 384 22.03 -18.96 -9.51
N HIS A 385 20.85 -18.52 -9.95
CA HIS A 385 19.55 -18.96 -9.45
C HIS A 385 18.84 -19.83 -10.49
N VAL A 386 18.12 -20.84 -10.00
CA VAL A 386 17.30 -21.73 -10.84
C VAL A 386 15.87 -21.23 -10.82
N ILE A 387 15.26 -21.09 -12.00
CA ILE A 387 13.87 -20.67 -12.17
C ILE A 387 13.08 -21.84 -12.74
N ASP A 388 11.94 -22.15 -12.12
CA ASP A 388 11.02 -23.19 -12.59
C ASP A 388 9.57 -22.70 -12.58
N PRO A 389 8.84 -22.77 -13.72
CA PRO A 389 9.35 -22.96 -15.09
C PRO A 389 10.10 -21.71 -15.60
N GLU A 390 10.91 -21.83 -16.64
CA GLU A 390 11.59 -20.65 -17.25
C GLU A 390 10.59 -19.68 -17.90
N THR A 391 9.50 -20.21 -18.46
CA THR A 391 8.44 -19.45 -19.13
C THR A 391 7.08 -19.99 -18.73
N ALA A 392 6.12 -19.11 -18.49
CA ALA A 392 4.75 -19.48 -18.16
C ALA A 392 3.75 -18.59 -18.91
N THR A 393 2.61 -19.17 -19.32
CA THR A 393 1.49 -18.42 -19.90
C THR A 393 0.65 -17.82 -18.78
N PHE A 394 0.33 -16.52 -18.88
CA PHE A 394 -0.55 -15.86 -17.93
C PHE A 394 -2.03 -16.12 -18.27
N VAL A 395 -2.83 -16.42 -17.25
CA VAL A 395 -4.26 -16.66 -17.37
C VAL A 395 -4.97 -15.87 -16.27
N ASP A 396 -5.96 -15.07 -16.65
CA ASP A 396 -6.62 -14.10 -15.77
C ASP A 396 -8.00 -14.51 -15.26
N TYR A 397 -8.53 -15.64 -15.72
CA TYR A 397 -9.84 -16.17 -15.33
C TYR A 397 -9.79 -17.24 -14.22
N ASP A 398 -8.61 -17.46 -13.64
CA ASP A 398 -8.34 -18.57 -12.74
C ASP A 398 -8.46 -18.21 -11.26
N TYR A 399 -9.54 -17.48 -10.91
CA TYR A 399 -9.85 -17.04 -9.54
C TYR A 399 -10.12 -18.20 -8.56
N ASN A 400 -10.19 -19.44 -9.07
CA ASN A 400 -10.50 -20.65 -8.31
C ASN A 400 -9.30 -21.55 -7.99
N LYS A 401 -8.13 -21.34 -8.60
CA LYS A 401 -6.94 -22.10 -8.20
C LYS A 401 -6.45 -21.61 -6.86
N ASN A 402 -5.88 -22.51 -6.06
CA ASN A 402 -5.35 -22.29 -4.71
C ASN A 402 -4.11 -21.35 -4.68
N TYR A 403 -4.15 -20.29 -5.48
CA TYR A 403 -3.08 -19.32 -5.72
C TYR A 403 -1.73 -20.01 -5.89
N ILE A 404 -1.64 -20.90 -6.88
CA ILE A 404 -0.42 -21.66 -7.19
C ILE A 404 0.63 -20.68 -7.76
N PRO A 405 1.91 -20.77 -7.36
CA PRO A 405 2.96 -19.93 -7.95
C PRO A 405 3.04 -20.10 -9.47
N THR A 406 3.19 -18.99 -10.18
CA THR A 406 3.47 -18.96 -11.62
C THR A 406 4.93 -19.33 -11.88
N PHE A 407 5.83 -18.86 -11.01
CA PHE A 407 7.26 -19.18 -11.04
C PHE A 407 7.75 -19.50 -9.63
N GLN A 408 8.78 -20.34 -9.55
CA GLN A 408 9.54 -20.61 -8.35
C GLN A 408 11.02 -20.32 -8.65
N VAL A 409 11.67 -19.56 -7.78
CA VAL A 409 13.10 -19.27 -7.89
C VAL A 409 13.84 -19.87 -6.70
N GLU A 410 14.81 -20.73 -6.96
CA GLU A 410 15.71 -21.26 -5.94
C GLU A 410 16.84 -20.25 -5.69
N LEU A 411 16.88 -19.74 -4.46
CA LEU A 411 17.69 -18.62 -4.04
C LEU A 411 18.97 -19.09 -3.34
N CYS A 412 20.10 -18.51 -3.76
CA CYS A 412 21.39 -18.71 -3.11
C CYS A 412 21.84 -17.49 -2.28
N GLU A 413 21.47 -16.25 -2.65
CA GLU A 413 21.85 -14.96 -2.03
C GLU A 413 20.88 -13.83 -2.48
N CYS A 414 21.08 -12.55 -2.12
CA CYS A 414 20.24 -11.41 -2.60
C CYS A 414 19.98 -11.47 -4.11
N VAL A 415 18.71 -11.25 -4.52
CA VAL A 415 18.27 -11.48 -5.90
C VAL A 415 17.56 -10.26 -6.47
N LYS A 416 17.96 -9.85 -7.66
CA LYS A 416 17.17 -8.97 -8.51
C LYS A 416 16.28 -9.83 -9.40
N VAL A 417 14.97 -9.65 -9.30
CA VAL A 417 13.95 -10.39 -10.05
C VAL A 417 13.32 -9.45 -11.06
N MET A 418 13.26 -9.86 -12.31
CA MET A 418 12.63 -9.12 -13.40
C MET A 418 11.66 -10.04 -14.14
N MET A 419 10.51 -9.49 -14.52
CA MET A 419 9.55 -10.13 -15.39
C MET A 419 9.59 -9.50 -16.76
N VAL A 420 9.59 -10.34 -17.77
CA VAL A 420 9.71 -9.96 -19.17
C VAL A 420 8.57 -10.60 -19.95
N LEU A 421 7.85 -9.81 -20.74
CA LEU A 421 6.90 -10.30 -21.74
C LEU A 421 7.68 -10.80 -22.95
N LYS A 422 7.38 -12.01 -23.42
CA LYS A 422 8.05 -12.64 -24.56
C LYS A 422 7.11 -12.70 -25.76
N GLU A 423 7.26 -11.75 -26.68
CA GLU A 423 6.47 -11.68 -27.91
C GLU A 423 7.39 -11.80 -29.14
N ASN A 424 7.21 -12.84 -29.97
CA ASN A 424 7.95 -13.00 -31.23
C ASN A 424 9.49 -12.84 -31.11
N ASP A 425 10.09 -13.49 -30.10
CA ASP A 425 11.52 -13.39 -29.73
C ASP A 425 12.01 -12.01 -29.28
N LYS A 426 11.09 -11.07 -29.06
CA LYS A 426 11.37 -9.80 -28.37
C LYS A 426 11.03 -9.94 -26.89
N GLU A 427 11.90 -9.36 -26.08
CA GLU A 427 11.81 -9.35 -24.62
C GLU A 427 11.58 -7.92 -24.14
N GLU A 428 10.41 -7.66 -23.56
CA GLU A 428 10.06 -6.36 -22.98
C GLU A 428 9.89 -6.47 -21.45
N PRO A 429 10.64 -5.70 -20.65
CA PRO A 429 10.51 -5.76 -19.20
C PRO A 429 9.18 -5.14 -18.74
N VAL A 430 8.35 -5.94 -18.06
CA VAL A 430 7.03 -5.50 -17.56
C VAL A 430 7.01 -5.23 -16.05
N TRP A 431 7.96 -5.80 -15.31
CA TRP A 431 8.09 -5.58 -13.86
C TRP A 431 9.50 -5.91 -13.35
N GLN A 432 9.97 -5.24 -12.30
CA GLN A 432 11.29 -5.50 -11.72
C GLN A 432 11.31 -5.19 -10.22
N ARG A 433 11.95 -6.04 -9.41
CA ARG A 433 12.13 -5.84 -7.97
C ARG A 433 13.44 -6.44 -7.46
N THR A 434 14.06 -5.79 -6.47
CA THR A 434 15.20 -6.35 -5.74
C THR A 434 14.74 -6.92 -4.40
N VAL A 435 15.03 -8.20 -4.15
CA VAL A 435 14.66 -8.93 -2.93
C VAL A 435 15.92 -9.18 -2.08
N LYS A 436 16.00 -8.54 -0.90
CA LYS A 436 17.11 -8.71 0.05
C LYS A 436 16.84 -9.90 0.98
N LEU A 437 17.62 -10.97 0.85
CA LEU A 437 17.42 -12.20 1.65
C LEU A 437 17.99 -12.11 3.07
N ALA A 438 19.06 -11.34 3.28
CA ALA A 438 19.71 -11.22 4.59
C ALA A 438 18.80 -10.64 5.69
N ALA A 439 17.82 -9.80 5.32
CA ALA A 439 16.81 -9.24 6.23
C ALA A 439 15.62 -10.20 6.50
N LEU A 440 15.53 -11.30 5.76
CA LEU A 440 14.46 -12.30 5.87
C LEU A 440 14.94 -13.59 6.55
N GLN A 441 16.25 -13.86 6.52
CA GLN A 441 16.91 -15.01 7.17
C GLN A 441 17.45 -14.73 8.58
N THR A 442 17.45 -13.47 9.04
CA THR A 442 18.01 -13.06 10.34
C THR A 442 17.25 -13.61 11.55
N GLU A 443 16.13 -14.29 11.35
CA GLU A 443 15.46 -15.06 12.41
C GLU A 443 16.01 -16.48 12.61
N ARG A 444 16.91 -17.00 11.75
CA ARG A 444 17.43 -18.37 11.84
C ARG A 444 18.82 -18.53 12.43
N ASN A 445 19.67 -17.51 12.38
CA ASN A 445 21.09 -17.65 12.76
C ASN A 445 21.49 -16.65 13.85
N GLN A 446 21.06 -16.89 15.10
CA GLN A 446 21.74 -16.37 16.29
C GLN A 446 21.80 -17.47 17.37
N SER A 447 22.62 -18.48 17.11
CA SER A 447 23.31 -19.23 18.14
C SER A 447 24.80 -19.20 17.80
N ASP A 448 25.56 -18.67 18.75
CA ASP A 448 27.01 -18.62 18.86
C ASP A 448 27.80 -17.46 18.20
N SER A 449 28.43 -16.71 19.11
CA SER A 449 29.57 -15.77 19.01
C SER A 449 29.30 -14.29 18.62
N ASN A 450 29.39 -13.45 19.67
CA ASN A 450 29.45 -11.97 19.77
C ASN A 450 30.69 -11.31 19.10
N PRO A 451 30.85 -9.96 19.10
CA PRO A 451 29.86 -8.86 19.11
C PRO A 451 30.17 -7.73 18.08
N SER A 452 29.16 -6.93 17.68
CA SER A 452 29.13 -5.45 17.80
C SER A 452 28.06 -4.78 16.90
N SER A 453 27.25 -3.93 17.53
CA SER A 453 26.05 -3.20 17.05
C SER A 453 24.77 -4.03 16.91
N SER A 454 24.28 -4.57 18.04
CA SER A 454 22.96 -5.18 18.12
C SER A 454 21.85 -4.13 18.04
N TYR A 455 20.96 -4.23 17.05
CA TYR A 455 19.64 -3.64 17.14
C TYR A 455 18.87 -4.32 18.28
N THR A 456 18.72 -3.64 19.42
CA THR A 456 17.88 -4.12 20.52
C THR A 456 16.42 -3.78 20.20
N PRO A 457 15.50 -4.76 20.09
CA PRO A 457 14.08 -4.52 19.88
C PRO A 457 13.50 -3.53 20.89
N LEU A 458 12.55 -2.70 20.45
CA LEU A 458 12.00 -1.61 21.26
C LEU A 458 11.38 -2.11 22.58
N GLY A 459 10.65 -3.23 22.55
CA GLY A 459 10.09 -3.84 23.75
C GLY A 459 11.14 -4.39 24.71
N GLN A 460 12.31 -4.79 24.20
CA GLN A 460 13.44 -5.20 25.06
C GLN A 460 14.10 -3.99 25.73
N LYS A 461 14.31 -2.89 25.00
CA LYS A 461 14.79 -1.62 25.59
C LYS A 461 13.80 -1.08 26.62
N PHE A 462 12.51 -1.12 26.31
CA PHE A 462 11.43 -0.66 27.19
C PHE A 462 11.37 -1.46 28.49
N LEU A 463 11.36 -2.80 28.40
CA LEU A 463 11.32 -3.65 29.59
C LEU A 463 12.60 -3.50 30.42
N GLN A 464 13.76 -3.34 29.79
CA GLN A 464 15.02 -3.11 30.48
C GLN A 464 15.05 -1.77 31.23
N LYS A 465 14.53 -0.69 30.63
CA LYS A 465 14.50 0.65 31.23
C LYS A 465 13.43 0.76 32.33
N HIS A 466 12.25 0.17 32.15
CA HIS A 466 11.08 0.43 33.00
C HIS A 466 10.64 -0.74 33.89
N LYS A 467 11.45 -1.79 34.04
CA LYS A 467 11.08 -2.99 34.83
C LYS A 467 10.58 -2.64 36.24
N ALA A 468 11.34 -1.83 36.98
CA ALA A 468 11.01 -1.49 38.37
C ALA A 468 9.70 -0.69 38.49
N ASP A 469 9.44 0.20 37.53
CA ASP A 469 8.19 0.97 37.50
C ASP A 469 6.99 0.11 37.11
N LEU A 470 7.17 -0.81 36.16
CA LEU A 470 6.15 -1.77 35.77
C LEU A 470 5.81 -2.73 36.93
N GLU A 471 6.80 -3.16 37.73
CA GLU A 471 6.56 -3.97 38.93
C GLU A 471 5.60 -3.28 39.91
N ARG A 472 5.73 -1.95 40.07
CA ARG A 472 4.92 -1.16 41.00
C ARG A 472 3.58 -0.71 40.43
N ARG A 473 3.56 -0.29 39.16
CA ARG A 473 2.47 0.47 38.53
C ARG A 473 1.54 -0.37 37.64
N LEU A 474 1.93 -1.58 37.24
CA LEU A 474 1.10 -2.42 36.38
C LEU A 474 -0.15 -2.95 37.11
N THR A 475 -1.34 -2.55 36.66
CA THR A 475 -2.62 -2.91 37.28
C THR A 475 -3.50 -3.83 36.43
N ILE A 476 -3.30 -3.87 35.11
CA ILE A 476 -4.16 -4.56 34.13
C ILE A 476 -3.75 -6.02 33.84
N LEU A 477 -3.30 -6.76 34.87
CA LEU A 477 -2.76 -8.12 34.70
C LEU A 477 -3.73 -9.11 34.03
N GLY A 478 -5.03 -9.09 34.33
CA GLY A 478 -5.98 -10.09 33.82
C GLY A 478 -6.11 -10.10 32.29
N ASN A 479 -6.34 -8.93 31.70
CA ASN A 479 -6.47 -8.77 30.25
C ASN A 479 -5.12 -8.95 29.56
N LEU A 480 -4.05 -8.47 30.20
CA LEU A 480 -2.70 -8.60 29.70
C LEU A 480 -2.27 -10.07 29.60
N LEU A 481 -2.44 -10.87 30.66
CA LEU A 481 -2.12 -12.30 30.66
C LEU A 481 -2.92 -13.07 29.59
N THR A 482 -4.19 -12.73 29.40
CA THR A 482 -5.05 -13.37 28.38
C THR A 482 -4.55 -13.09 26.97
N GLN A 483 -4.10 -11.86 26.69
CA GLN A 483 -3.55 -11.49 25.38
C GLN A 483 -2.14 -12.05 25.16
N LEU A 484 -1.32 -12.13 26.22
CA LEU A 484 0.00 -12.75 26.16
C LEU A 484 -0.08 -14.25 25.87
N GLU A 485 -1.03 -14.97 26.47
CA GLU A 485 -1.28 -16.39 26.19
C GLU A 485 -1.79 -16.60 24.75
N LYS A 486 -2.76 -15.78 24.30
CA LYS A 486 -3.28 -15.83 22.91
C LYS A 486 -2.17 -15.62 21.86
N ARG A 487 -1.14 -14.82 22.19
CA ARG A 487 0.01 -14.53 21.32
C ARG A 487 1.22 -15.42 21.60
N LYS A 488 1.06 -16.50 22.38
CA LYS A 488 2.12 -17.45 22.77
C LYS A 488 3.33 -16.80 23.47
N ALA A 489 3.16 -15.66 24.12
CA ALA A 489 4.19 -15.02 24.94
C ALA A 489 4.28 -15.61 26.36
N LEU A 490 3.22 -16.29 26.82
CA LEU A 490 3.16 -17.09 28.05
C LEU A 490 2.47 -18.43 27.77
N THR A 491 2.82 -19.48 28.50
CA THR A 491 2.09 -20.76 28.50
C THR A 491 0.98 -20.77 29.55
N GLY A 492 0.04 -21.70 29.42
CA GLY A 492 -1.02 -21.92 30.43
C GLY A 492 -0.44 -22.26 31.81
N GLU A 493 0.64 -23.05 31.87
CA GLU A 493 1.35 -23.37 33.11
C GLU A 493 2.00 -22.15 33.78
N GLU A 494 2.61 -21.26 32.99
CA GLU A 494 3.20 -20.00 33.48
C GLU A 494 2.11 -19.05 34.01
N ARG A 495 0.95 -19.03 33.35
CA ARG A 495 -0.22 -18.27 33.80
C ARG A 495 -0.77 -18.80 35.13
N GLU A 496 -0.84 -20.11 35.30
CA GLU A 496 -1.25 -20.72 36.57
C GLU A 496 -0.25 -20.41 37.70
N LEU A 497 1.05 -20.46 37.41
CA LEU A 497 2.10 -20.07 38.35
C LEU A 497 1.98 -18.58 38.75
N LEU A 498 1.65 -17.69 37.82
CA LEU A 498 1.37 -16.28 38.12
C LEU A 498 0.10 -16.11 38.97
N ASN A 499 -0.95 -16.87 38.68
CA ASN A 499 -2.19 -16.83 39.44
C ASN A 499 -2.01 -17.32 40.88
N SER A 500 -1.06 -18.23 41.14
CA SER A 500 -0.73 -18.76 42.47
C SER A 500 -0.05 -17.77 43.43
N LYS A 501 0.43 -16.61 42.94
CA LYS A 501 1.11 -15.62 43.79
C LYS A 501 0.12 -14.77 44.61
N PRO A 502 0.42 -14.49 45.89
CA PRO A 502 -0.56 -13.86 46.79
C PRO A 502 -0.75 -12.36 46.52
N THR A 503 0.29 -11.63 46.08
CA THR A 503 0.20 -10.17 45.86
C THR A 503 0.35 -9.75 44.40
N ARG A 504 -0.25 -8.60 44.04
CA ARG A 504 -0.13 -8.01 42.69
C ARG A 504 1.31 -7.71 42.30
N GLN A 505 2.12 -7.22 43.24
CA GLN A 505 3.52 -6.87 42.99
C GLN A 505 4.36 -8.11 42.71
N GLU A 506 4.15 -9.20 43.46
CA GLU A 506 4.82 -10.48 43.16
C GLU A 506 4.38 -11.04 41.81
N LYS A 507 3.10 -10.89 41.42
CA LYS A 507 2.63 -11.27 40.08
C LYS A 507 3.35 -10.47 38.98
N ASN A 508 3.47 -9.16 39.14
CA ASN A 508 4.19 -8.31 38.20
C ASN A 508 5.68 -8.70 38.12
N HIS A 509 6.35 -8.85 39.27
CA HIS A 509 7.76 -9.22 39.33
C HIS A 509 8.05 -10.56 38.64
N VAL A 510 7.24 -11.58 38.93
CA VAL A 510 7.37 -12.90 38.32
C VAL A 510 7.08 -12.85 36.83
N LEU A 511 6.06 -12.11 36.39
CA LEU A 511 5.72 -11.92 34.98
C LEU A 511 6.87 -11.28 34.20
N LEU A 512 7.39 -10.14 34.69
CA LEU A 512 8.43 -9.38 34.01
C LEU A 512 9.75 -10.17 33.96
N THR A 513 10.03 -10.99 34.99
CA THR A 513 11.20 -11.87 35.01
C THR A 513 11.06 -13.04 34.04
N MET A 514 9.87 -13.65 33.92
CA MET A 514 9.59 -14.67 32.90
C MET A 514 9.76 -14.12 31.48
N LEU A 515 9.21 -12.93 31.22
CA LEU A 515 9.33 -12.26 29.92
C LEU A 515 10.78 -11.89 29.59
N GLN A 516 11.56 -11.51 30.59
CA GLN A 516 13.00 -11.25 30.42
C GLN A 516 13.75 -12.52 30.01
N ASN A 517 13.48 -13.65 30.67
CA ASN A 517 14.12 -14.94 30.39
C ASN A 517 13.66 -15.58 29.07
N ARG A 518 12.43 -15.28 28.61
CA ARG A 518 11.88 -15.74 27.32
C ARG A 518 12.49 -15.05 26.09
N GLY A 519 13.21 -13.94 26.29
CA GLY A 519 13.92 -13.22 25.22
C GLY A 519 13.10 -12.11 24.52
N GLY A 520 13.76 -11.38 23.62
CA GLY A 520 13.26 -10.11 23.05
C GLY A 520 11.91 -10.19 22.35
N LYS A 521 11.54 -11.33 21.74
CA LYS A 521 10.24 -11.54 21.09
C LYS A 521 9.07 -11.50 22.10
N ALA A 522 9.25 -12.11 23.28
CA ALA A 522 8.23 -12.07 24.34
C ALA A 522 8.11 -10.66 24.93
N GLN A 523 9.23 -9.95 25.05
CA GLN A 523 9.29 -8.57 25.55
C GLN A 523 8.64 -7.58 24.56
N GLU A 524 8.81 -7.79 23.25
CA GLU A 524 8.15 -7.01 22.20
C GLU A 524 6.63 -7.27 22.19
N ILE A 525 6.20 -8.53 22.28
CA ILE A 525 4.77 -8.86 22.38
C ILE A 525 4.17 -8.24 23.64
N PHE A 526 4.89 -8.25 24.76
CA PHE A 526 4.47 -7.58 25.99
C PHE A 526 4.31 -6.08 25.80
N TYR A 527 5.32 -5.40 25.26
CA TYR A 527 5.28 -3.97 24.99
C TYR A 527 4.11 -3.57 24.08
N GLN A 528 3.93 -4.25 22.95
CA GLN A 528 2.85 -3.98 22.00
C GLN A 528 1.46 -4.28 22.59
N THR A 529 1.38 -5.25 23.50
CA THR A 529 0.12 -5.59 24.19
C THR A 529 -0.18 -4.56 25.29
N LEU A 530 0.83 -4.14 26.04
CA LEU A 530 0.71 -3.10 27.06
C LEU A 530 0.31 -1.75 26.42
N LYS A 531 0.91 -1.37 25.30
CA LYS A 531 0.58 -0.15 24.55
C LYS A 531 -0.87 -0.11 24.04
N LYS A 532 -1.47 -1.27 23.76
CA LYS A 532 -2.88 -1.37 23.36
C LYS A 532 -3.84 -1.37 24.55
N LEU A 533 -3.44 -1.91 25.69
CA LEU A 533 -4.31 -2.09 26.85
C LEU A 533 -4.22 -0.93 27.86
N ASP A 534 -3.07 -0.27 27.95
CA ASP A 534 -2.80 0.88 28.83
C ASP A 534 -1.81 1.84 28.16
N PRO A 535 -2.25 2.59 27.12
CA PRO A 535 -1.39 3.55 26.42
C PRO A 535 -0.89 4.66 27.33
N LEU A 536 -1.68 5.07 28.33
CA LEU A 536 -1.33 6.13 29.27
C LEU A 536 -0.14 5.76 30.16
N LEU A 537 -0.08 4.51 30.64
CA LEU A 537 1.07 4.02 31.41
C LEU A 537 2.34 3.96 30.55
N VAL A 538 2.22 3.54 29.28
CA VAL A 538 3.37 3.48 28.36
C VAL A 538 3.89 4.88 28.02
N GLU A 539 2.99 5.80 27.66
CA GLU A 539 3.35 7.20 27.39
C GLU A 539 4.01 7.87 28.60
N ASP A 540 3.54 7.59 29.82
CA ASP A 540 4.12 8.17 31.02
C ASP A 540 5.49 7.59 31.38
N LEU A 541 5.72 6.30 31.11
CA LEU A 541 7.03 5.67 31.31
C LEU A 541 8.03 6.11 30.23
N GLU A 542 7.60 6.37 29.00
CA GLU A 542 8.46 6.78 27.89
C GLU A 542 8.80 8.28 27.87
N LYS A 543 8.18 9.09 28.74
CA LYS A 543 8.58 10.49 28.90
C LYS A 543 10.03 10.57 29.42
N PRO A 544 10.87 11.44 28.83
CA PRO A 544 12.22 11.65 29.34
C PRO A 544 12.13 12.23 30.76
N ASN A 545 12.81 11.59 31.72
CA ASN A 545 12.95 12.15 33.06
C ASN A 545 13.77 13.45 32.97
N GLU A 546 13.29 14.52 33.59
CA GLU A 546 13.98 15.83 33.66
C GLU A 546 15.40 15.73 34.27
N SER A 547 15.74 14.62 34.93
CA SER A 547 17.07 14.34 35.49
C SER A 547 18.10 13.76 34.51
N GLU A 548 17.71 13.29 33.32
CA GLU A 548 18.66 12.79 32.29
C GLU A 548 19.22 13.93 31.41
N ALA A 549 18.60 15.12 31.46
CA ALA A 549 19.02 16.30 30.68
C ALA A 549 20.28 17.00 31.24
N GLU A 550 20.63 16.78 32.50
CA GLU A 550 21.83 17.40 33.13
C GLU A 550 23.11 16.56 32.94
N SER A 551 23.00 15.27 32.61
CA SER A 551 24.18 14.40 32.43
C SER A 551 24.77 14.42 31.02
N GLU A 552 24.03 14.86 30.01
CA GLU A 552 24.56 15.01 28.63
C GLU A 552 25.22 16.38 28.39
N SER A 553 25.02 17.37 29.28
CA SER A 553 25.68 18.68 29.19
C SER A 553 27.11 18.71 29.73
N GLU A 554 27.56 17.74 30.53
CA GLU A 554 28.94 17.73 31.09
C GLU A 554 29.97 17.05 30.17
N PHE A 555 29.56 16.29 29.14
CA PHE A 555 30.49 15.57 28.26
C PHE A 555 30.99 16.38 27.05
N THR A 556 30.46 17.60 26.82
CA THR A 556 30.81 18.46 25.68
C THR A 556 31.80 19.57 25.99
N GLU A 557 32.34 19.65 27.22
CA GLU A 557 33.27 20.73 27.62
C GLU A 557 34.76 20.34 27.74
N GLN A 558 35.17 19.13 27.32
CA GLN A 558 36.58 18.70 27.39
C GLN A 558 37.28 18.37 26.08
N VAL A 559 36.75 18.80 24.93
CA VAL A 559 37.51 18.78 23.67
C VAL A 559 37.40 20.15 23.00
N GLN A 560 38.16 21.10 23.52
CA GLN A 560 38.50 22.36 22.86
C GLN A 560 40.02 22.47 22.70
#